data_AF-A0A4S2KAC1-F1
#
_entry.id   AF-A0A4S2KAC1-F1
#
_cell.length_a   1.000
_cell.length_b   1.000
_cell.length_c   1.000
_cell.angle_alpha   90.00
_cell.angle_beta   90.00
_cell.angle_gamma   90.00
#
_symmetry.space_group_name_H-M   'P 1'
#
loop_
_entity.id
_entity.type
_entity.pdbx_description
1 polymer ?
#
loop_
_entity_poly.entity_id
_entity_poly.type
_entity_poly.pdbx_seq_one_letter_code
_entity_poly.pdbx_strand_id
1 'polypeptide(L)'
;MDTVAPPPTPATTRQPRAQEYREWHDGIFDCTNDVVACMQITCCYPCYMCYMYHRYREGWATPVCMICPGLTLRAYHRAKHRVHGALFTDWFFEYFCTLCAACQLDRDMKYIEATTGLLNV
;
A
#
# COMPACT_ATOMS: atom_id res chain seq x y z
N MET A 1 37.32 -13.41 48.65
CA MET A 1 36.46 -13.84 47.53
C MET A 1 36.08 -12.57 46.79
N ASP A 2 36.94 -12.14 45.87
CA ASP A 2 36.77 -10.89 45.14
C ASP A 2 35.78 -11.12 44.00
N THR A 3 34.61 -10.52 44.11
CA THR A 3 33.57 -10.52 43.07
C THR A 3 34.04 -9.62 41.91
N VAL A 4 34.58 -10.23 40.87
CA VAL A 4 34.89 -9.55 39.61
C VAL A 4 33.57 -9.12 38.95
N ALA A 5 33.40 -7.82 38.74
CA ALA A 5 32.25 -7.26 38.03
C ALA A 5 32.27 -7.68 36.54
N PRO A 6 31.11 -7.96 35.92
CA PRO A 6 31.05 -8.35 34.53
C PRO A 6 31.46 -7.19 33.60
N PRO A 7 32.08 -7.50 32.44
CA PRO A 7 32.53 -6.49 31.49
C PRO A 7 31.35 -5.66 30.94
N PRO A 8 31.56 -4.36 30.66
CA PRO A 8 30.52 -3.51 30.11
C PRO A 8 30.13 -3.98 28.71
N THR A 9 28.82 -4.15 28.49
CA THR A 9 28.26 -4.53 27.19
C THR A 9 28.49 -3.39 26.19
N PRO A 10 28.96 -3.65 24.95
CA PRO A 10 29.14 -2.60 23.96
C PRO A 10 27.79 -1.95 23.63
N ALA A 11 27.72 -0.63 23.80
CA ALA A 11 26.54 0.16 23.46
C ALA A 11 26.35 0.18 21.93
N THR A 12 25.30 -0.48 21.44
CA THR A 12 24.90 -0.45 20.02
C THR A 12 24.52 0.98 19.62
N THR A 13 25.44 1.70 18.97
CA THR A 13 25.26 3.13 18.61
C THR A 13 24.49 3.33 17.29
N ARG A 14 24.17 2.27 16.54
CA ARG A 14 23.42 2.36 15.28
C ARG A 14 21.93 2.14 15.54
N GLN A 15 21.19 3.22 15.74
CA GLN A 15 19.72 3.16 15.64
C GLN A 15 19.32 3.01 14.16
N PRO A 16 18.34 2.16 13.82
CA PRO A 16 17.79 2.14 12.47
C PRO A 16 17.25 3.53 12.15
N ARG A 17 17.74 4.14 11.06
CA ARG A 17 17.24 5.43 10.58
C ARG A 17 15.74 5.30 10.40
N ALA A 18 14.98 6.26 10.92
CA ALA A 18 13.56 6.35 10.67
C ALA A 18 13.35 6.33 9.15
N GLN A 19 12.65 5.30 8.66
CA GLN A 19 12.45 5.15 7.23
C GLN A 19 11.47 6.22 6.77
N GLU A 20 11.89 6.99 5.77
CA GLU A 20 11.18 8.18 5.31
C GLU A 20 9.86 7.81 4.63
N TYR A 21 8.85 8.65 4.84
CA TYR A 21 7.58 8.56 4.12
C TYR A 21 7.79 9.07 2.68
N ARG A 22 6.99 8.54 1.74
CA ARG A 22 7.01 8.94 0.33
C ARG A 22 5.63 9.34 -0.17
N GLU A 23 5.57 9.89 -1.37
CA GLU A 23 4.31 10.15 -2.06
C GLU A 23 3.85 8.93 -2.88
N TRP A 24 2.59 8.98 -3.32
CA TRP A 24 2.08 8.08 -4.37
C TRP A 24 2.92 8.25 -5.65
N HIS A 25 3.08 7.17 -6.41
CA HIS A 25 3.80 7.17 -7.69
C HIS A 25 3.20 8.15 -8.69
N ASP A 26 1.86 8.12 -8.84
CA ASP A 26 1.10 9.03 -9.70
C ASP A 26 0.03 9.77 -8.88
N GLY A 27 -0.47 10.88 -9.41
CA GLY A 27 -1.63 11.58 -8.87
C GLY A 27 -2.94 10.80 -9.04
N ILE A 28 -3.95 11.23 -8.28
CA ILE A 28 -5.25 10.55 -8.23
C ILE A 28 -5.96 10.55 -9.60
N PHE A 29 -5.82 11.63 -10.38
CA PHE A 29 -6.50 11.80 -11.67
C PHE A 29 -5.64 11.43 -12.88
N ASP A 30 -4.46 10.84 -12.68
CA ASP A 30 -3.54 10.46 -13.76
C ASP A 30 -3.90 9.09 -14.38
N CYS A 31 -5.20 8.83 -14.59
CA CYS A 31 -5.70 7.57 -15.15
C CYS A 31 -5.12 7.25 -16.54
N THR A 32 -4.63 8.25 -17.26
CA THR A 32 -4.01 8.10 -18.58
C THR A 32 -2.61 7.48 -18.51
N ASN A 33 -1.97 7.43 -17.34
CA ASN A 33 -0.65 6.80 -17.19
C ASN A 33 -0.73 5.27 -17.28
N ASP A 34 -1.94 4.69 -17.15
CA ASP A 34 -2.21 3.27 -17.45
C ASP A 34 -3.67 3.09 -17.90
N VAL A 35 -3.95 3.51 -19.15
CA VAL A 35 -5.29 3.47 -19.74
C VAL A 35 -5.87 2.05 -19.76
N VAL A 36 -5.02 1.05 -20.04
CA VAL A 36 -5.46 -0.35 -20.17
C VAL A 36 -5.94 -0.87 -18.81
N ALA A 37 -5.14 -0.70 -17.76
CA ALA A 37 -5.54 -1.10 -16.42
C ALA A 37 -6.76 -0.33 -15.93
N CYS A 38 -6.80 0.99 -16.15
CA CYS A 38 -7.95 1.81 -15.77
C CYS A 38 -9.23 1.42 -16.51
N MET A 39 -9.14 1.02 -17.77
CA MET A 39 -10.27 0.48 -18.53
C MET A 39 -10.74 -0.86 -17.95
N GLN A 40 -9.82 -1.76 -17.56
CA GLN A 40 -10.17 -3.03 -16.92
C GLN A 40 -10.84 -2.83 -15.56
N ILE A 41 -10.33 -1.90 -14.75
CA ILE A 41 -10.93 -1.48 -13.47
C ILE A 41 -12.34 -0.94 -13.70
N THR A 42 -12.51 -0.08 -14.70
CA THR A 42 -13.82 0.49 -15.03
C THR A 42 -14.80 -0.57 -15.55
N CYS A 43 -14.31 -1.53 -16.34
CA CYS A 43 -15.11 -2.60 -16.93
C CYS A 43 -15.65 -3.58 -15.87
N CYS A 44 -14.84 -3.97 -14.88
CA CYS A 44 -15.31 -4.77 -13.75
C CYS A 44 -14.52 -4.45 -12.47
N TYR A 45 -14.94 -3.40 -11.75
CA TYR A 45 -14.32 -3.01 -10.49
C TYR A 45 -14.30 -4.15 -9.45
N PRO A 46 -15.39 -4.91 -9.20
CA PRO A 46 -15.36 -6.01 -8.24
C PRO A 46 -14.33 -7.09 -8.60
N CYS A 47 -14.28 -7.49 -9.88
CA CYS A 47 -13.31 -8.48 -10.36
C CYS A 47 -11.87 -7.99 -10.18
N TYR A 48 -11.63 -6.72 -10.51
CA TYR A 48 -10.30 -6.13 -10.42
C TYR A 48 -9.85 -5.98 -8.96
N MET A 49 -10.77 -5.66 -8.05
CA MET A 49 -10.49 -5.66 -6.62
C MET A 49 -10.10 -7.06 -6.12
N CYS A 50 -10.80 -8.13 -6.53
CA CYS A 50 -10.39 -9.51 -6.21
C CYS A 50 -8.96 -9.79 -6.68
N TYR A 51 -8.62 -9.33 -7.89
CA TYR A 51 -7.27 -9.43 -8.44
C TYR A 51 -6.22 -8.65 -7.62
N MET A 52 -6.52 -7.41 -7.21
CA MET A 52 -5.61 -6.59 -6.41
C MET A 52 -5.38 -7.17 -5.01
N TYR A 53 -6.42 -7.69 -4.36
CA TYR A 53 -6.30 -8.41 -3.08
C TYR A 53 -5.45 -9.68 -3.26
N HIS A 54 -5.67 -10.43 -4.34
CA HIS A 54 -4.85 -11.60 -4.64
C HIS A 54 -3.37 -11.26 -4.85
N ARG A 55 -3.04 -10.14 -5.52
CA ARG A 55 -1.66 -9.62 -5.64
C ARG A 55 -1.03 -9.32 -4.28
N TYR A 56 -1.82 -8.81 -3.34
CA TYR A 56 -1.43 -8.65 -1.95
C TYR A 56 -1.26 -9.96 -1.17
N ARG A 57 -1.50 -11.11 -1.82
CA ARG A 57 -1.55 -12.45 -1.20
C ARG A 57 -2.62 -12.57 -0.12
N GLU A 58 -3.63 -11.71 -0.18
CA GLU A 58 -4.87 -11.86 0.58
C GLU A 58 -5.82 -12.83 -0.15
N GLY A 59 -6.87 -13.28 0.53
CA GLY A 59 -7.92 -14.09 -0.09
C GLY A 59 -8.56 -13.37 -1.27
N TRP A 60 -8.67 -14.04 -2.44
CA TRP A 60 -9.24 -13.42 -3.65
C TRP A 60 -10.70 -12.98 -3.46
N ALA A 61 -11.45 -13.65 -2.58
CA ALA A 61 -12.84 -13.33 -2.26
C ALA A 61 -13.00 -12.30 -1.13
N THR A 62 -11.91 -11.91 -0.45
CA THR A 62 -11.93 -10.92 0.64
C THR A 62 -12.70 -9.64 0.27
N PRO A 63 -12.48 -8.99 -0.90
CA PRO A 63 -13.19 -7.76 -1.22
C PRO A 63 -14.71 -7.93 -1.41
N VAL A 64 -15.20 -9.15 -1.66
CA VAL A 64 -16.64 -9.45 -1.80
C VAL A 64 -17.30 -9.61 -0.44
N CYS A 65 -16.54 -10.03 0.57
CA CYS A 65 -17.04 -10.35 1.91
C CYS A 65 -16.95 -9.17 2.90
N MET A 66 -16.51 -7.99 2.45
CA MET A 66 -16.24 -6.85 3.34
C MET A 66 -16.84 -5.55 2.85
N ILE A 67 -17.01 -4.61 3.79
CA ILE A 67 -17.49 -3.26 3.52
C ILE A 67 -16.29 -2.38 3.14
N CYS A 68 -16.45 -1.58 2.07
CA CYS A 68 -15.46 -0.63 1.57
C CYS A 68 -14.08 -1.26 1.25
N PRO A 69 -14.01 -2.29 0.37
CA PRO A 69 -12.75 -2.97 0.04
C PRO A 69 -11.68 -2.05 -0.55
N GLY A 70 -12.06 -1.08 -1.40
CA GLY A 70 -11.09 -0.15 -1.98
C GLY A 70 -10.44 0.75 -0.93
N LEU A 71 -11.25 1.33 -0.03
CA LEU A 71 -10.73 2.12 1.11
C LEU A 71 -9.78 1.30 1.97
N THR A 72 -10.15 0.07 2.33
CA THR A 72 -9.32 -0.78 3.18
C THR A 72 -8.01 -1.13 2.51
N LEU A 73 -8.04 -1.56 1.25
CA LEU A 73 -6.82 -1.90 0.52
C LEU A 73 -5.92 -0.67 0.34
N ARG A 74 -6.51 0.49 0.02
CA ARG A 74 -5.77 1.75 -0.13
C ARG A 74 -5.10 2.17 1.17
N ALA A 75 -5.83 2.15 2.28
CA ALA A 75 -5.29 2.50 3.60
C ALA A 75 -4.19 1.51 4.05
N TYR A 76 -4.40 0.22 3.81
CA TYR A 76 -3.43 -0.83 4.09
C TYR A 76 -2.15 -0.63 3.27
N HIS A 77 -2.28 -0.44 1.95
CA HIS A 77 -1.19 -0.15 1.03
C HIS A 77 -0.39 1.08 1.50
N ARG A 78 -1.09 2.19 1.82
CA ARG A 78 -0.48 3.44 2.27
C ARG A 78 0.32 3.26 3.56
N ALA A 79 -0.26 2.59 4.55
CA ALA A 79 0.40 2.32 5.82
C ALA A 79 1.63 1.42 5.62
N LYS A 80 1.49 0.36 4.83
CA LYS A 80 2.55 -0.62 4.57
C LYS A 80 3.74 -0.01 3.84
N HIS A 81 3.48 0.77 2.81
CA HIS A 81 4.54 1.34 1.97
C HIS A 81 4.92 2.78 2.36
N ARG A 82 4.51 3.22 3.56
CA ARG A 82 4.78 4.55 4.13
C ARG A 82 4.48 5.69 3.16
N VAL A 83 3.31 5.62 2.52
CA VAL A 83 2.84 6.71 1.66
C VAL A 83 2.18 7.78 2.53
N HIS A 84 2.48 9.07 2.29
CA HIS A 84 1.86 10.18 3.00
C HIS A 84 0.34 10.24 2.75
N GLY A 85 -0.38 10.74 3.75
CA GLY A 85 -1.83 10.95 3.68
C GLY A 85 -2.56 10.57 4.96
N ALA A 86 -3.87 10.84 4.97
CA ALA A 86 -4.76 10.54 6.07
C ALA A 86 -5.91 9.63 5.61
N LEU A 87 -6.49 8.87 6.53
CA LEU A 87 -7.65 8.00 6.25
C LEU A 87 -8.83 8.80 5.69
N PHE A 88 -9.03 10.04 6.14
CA PHE A 88 -10.09 10.89 5.61
C PHE A 88 -9.87 11.24 4.13
N THR A 89 -8.62 11.49 3.72
CA THR A 89 -8.27 11.73 2.31
C THR A 89 -8.51 10.48 1.46
N ASP A 90 -8.16 9.31 1.99
CA ASP A 90 -8.43 8.03 1.32
C ASP A 90 -9.94 7.81 1.13
N TRP A 91 -10.73 8.04 2.18
CA TRP A 91 -12.19 7.95 2.12
C TRP A 91 -12.81 8.98 1.16
N PHE A 92 -12.31 10.22 1.17
CA PHE A 92 -12.76 11.28 0.28
C PHE A 92 -12.60 10.86 -1.19
N PHE A 93 -11.41 10.39 -1.59
CA PHE A 93 -11.20 9.96 -2.97
C PHE A 93 -11.94 8.68 -3.32
N GLU A 94 -12.05 7.73 -2.40
CA GLU A 94 -12.86 6.51 -2.61
C GLU A 94 -14.34 6.86 -2.84
N TYR A 95 -14.86 7.87 -2.15
CA TYR A 95 -16.26 8.33 -2.29
C TYR A 95 -16.49 9.15 -3.57
N PHE A 96 -15.60 10.10 -3.88
CA PHE A 96 -15.79 11.02 -5.02
C PHE A 96 -15.35 10.45 -6.37
N CYS A 97 -14.30 9.62 -6.41
CA CYS A 97 -13.90 8.90 -7.61
C CYS A 97 -13.24 7.56 -7.26
N THR A 98 -14.06 6.57 -6.92
CA THR A 98 -13.62 5.19 -6.63
C THR A 98 -12.70 4.62 -7.70
N LEU A 99 -13.04 4.83 -8.99
CA LEU A 99 -12.26 4.30 -10.11
C LEU A 99 -10.87 4.96 -10.20
N CYS A 100 -10.79 6.27 -9.99
CA CYS A 100 -9.53 7.00 -9.95
C CYS A 100 -8.65 6.52 -8.78
N ALA A 101 -9.26 6.34 -7.61
CA ALA A 101 -8.58 5.84 -6.41
C ALA A 101 -8.02 4.43 -6.61
N ALA A 102 -8.79 3.54 -7.24
CA ALA A 102 -8.37 2.19 -7.60
C ALA A 102 -7.27 2.19 -8.67
N CYS A 103 -7.39 3.02 -9.70
CA CYS A 103 -6.38 3.24 -10.73
C CYS A 103 -5.04 3.70 -10.13
N GLN A 104 -5.07 4.72 -9.27
CA GLN A 104 -3.87 5.21 -8.59
C GLN A 104 -3.23 4.11 -7.73
N LEU A 105 -4.07 3.37 -6.99
CA LEU A 105 -3.61 2.26 -6.15
C LEU A 105 -2.96 1.14 -6.98
N ASP A 106 -3.55 0.74 -8.10
CA ASP A 106 -3.00 -0.29 -8.98
C ASP A 106 -1.64 0.12 -9.59
N ARG A 107 -1.53 1.37 -10.06
CA ARG A 107 -0.27 1.90 -10.58
C ARG A 107 0.82 1.92 -9.52
N ASP A 108 0.47 2.30 -8.29
CA ASP A 108 1.43 2.31 -7.19
C ASP A 108 1.82 0.88 -6.76
N MET A 109 0.88 -0.08 -6.74
CA MET A 109 1.19 -1.50 -6.52
C MET A 109 2.19 -2.02 -7.58
N LYS A 110 2.01 -1.67 -8.85
CA LYS A 110 2.94 -2.03 -9.93
C LYS A 110 4.32 -1.40 -9.73
N TYR A 111 4.36 -0.13 -9.32
CA TYR A 111 5.60 0.57 -9.00
C TYR A 111 6.36 -0.11 -7.85
N ILE A 112 5.65 -0.51 -6.78
CA ILE A 112 6.25 -1.27 -5.68
C ILE A 112 6.77 -2.61 -6.16
N GLU A 113 5.96 -3.41 -6.86
CA GLU A 113 6.38 -4.71 -7.40
C GLU A 113 7.62 -4.59 -8.29
N ALA A 114 7.69 -3.55 -9.14
CA ALA A 114 8.85 -3.30 -9.98
C ALA A 114 10.11 -2.89 -9.18
N THR A 115 9.93 -2.20 -8.05
CA THR A 115 11.05 -1.68 -7.24
C THR A 115 11.58 -2.70 -6.23
N THR A 116 10.70 -3.46 -5.57
CA THR A 116 11.05 -4.39 -4.48
C THR A 116 10.97 -5.86 -4.88
N GLY A 117 10.35 -6.18 -6.02
CA GLY A 117 10.09 -7.55 -6.48
C GLY A 117 8.94 -8.25 -5.75
N LEU A 118 8.41 -7.67 -4.67
CA LEU A 118 7.34 -8.23 -3.84
C LEU A 118 6.44 -7.11 -3.30
N LEU A 119 5.13 -7.25 -3.47
CA LEU A 119 4.15 -6.30 -2.94
C LEU A 119 3.93 -6.47 -1.42
N ASN A 120 3.84 -7.71 -0.95
CA ASN A 120 3.61 -8.04 0.46
C ASN A 120 4.90 -8.54 1.14
N VAL A 121 5.86 -7.63 1.36
CA VAL A 121 7.09 -7.88 2.15
C VAL A 121 6.81 -7.81 3.64
#